data_AF-A0A497BNL7-F1
#
_entry.id   AF-A0A497BNL7-F1
#
_cell.length_a   1.000
_cell.length_b   1.000
_cell.length_c   1.000
_cell.angle_alpha   90.00
_cell.angle_beta   90.00
_cell.angle_gamma   90.00
#
_symmetry.space_group_name_H-M   'P 1'
#
loop_
_entity.id
_entity.type
_entity.pdbx_description
1 polymer ?
#
loop_
_entity_poly.entity_id
_entity_poly.type
_entity_poly.pdbx_seq_one_letter_code
_entity_poly.pdbx_strand_id
1 'polypeptide(L)'
;MPHPADKQCCLAALRTALASFMVDIRLVEALAEVLHRAYEKGRVSYQEVQNMVGANAVDILMAAYEWKLLIPATSARGTQDWEDKLLRFSPGETYLMPSVVRHLVRTAEATSRWEPARALIAAFAAMGEVELDAVTVLVRRMVEQARYLQVDGRQIRGICESLGLGDKAGALIAELKASGAMSPRLGSVGAALKAKAPVYELNPCLLVSTEEFNHP
;
A
#
# COMPACT_ATOMS: atom_id res chain seq x y z
N MET A 1 -3.28 25.11 -10.03
CA MET A 1 -2.47 24.04 -10.65
C MET A 1 -1.04 24.27 -10.18
N PRO A 2 -0.31 23.22 -9.73
CA PRO A 2 1.07 23.37 -9.31
C PRO A 2 1.95 23.87 -10.48
N HIS A 3 3.03 24.59 -10.17
CA HIS A 3 3.92 25.14 -11.19
C HIS A 3 4.68 24.00 -11.89
N PRO A 4 5.00 24.07 -13.20
CA PRO A 4 5.72 23.01 -13.91
C PRO A 4 7.05 22.59 -13.25
N ALA A 5 7.74 23.56 -12.62
CA ALA A 5 8.96 23.30 -11.86
C ALA A 5 8.72 22.46 -10.59
N ASP A 6 7.60 22.69 -9.89
CA ASP A 6 7.23 21.95 -8.68
C ASP A 6 6.96 20.49 -9.03
N LYS A 7 6.26 20.25 -10.15
CA LYS A 7 5.99 18.90 -10.66
C LYS A 7 7.28 18.13 -10.95
N GLN A 8 8.24 18.76 -11.63
CA GLN A 8 9.50 18.10 -11.98
C GLN A 8 10.32 17.75 -10.72
N CYS A 9 10.30 18.62 -9.71
CA CYS A 9 10.94 18.36 -8.41
C CYS A 9 10.29 17.17 -7.69
N CYS A 10 8.95 17.15 -7.59
CA CYS A 10 8.20 16.03 -7.00
C CYS A 10 8.51 14.70 -7.70
N LEU A 11 8.53 14.68 -9.04
CA LEU A 11 8.83 13.48 -9.80
C LEU A 11 10.27 13.00 -9.59
N ALA A 12 11.25 13.91 -9.54
CA ALA A 12 12.64 13.55 -9.24
C ALA A 12 12.76 12.92 -7.86
N ALA A 13 12.14 13.51 -6.85
CA ALA A 13 12.12 12.98 -5.48
C ALA A 13 11.45 11.60 -5.40
N LEU A 14 10.29 11.43 -6.04
CA LEU A 14 9.59 10.15 -6.07
C LEU A 14 10.39 9.05 -6.79
N ARG A 15 11.09 9.37 -7.89
CA ARG A 15 11.99 8.44 -8.57
C ARG A 15 13.11 7.98 -7.66
N THR A 16 13.75 8.90 -6.92
CA THR A 16 14.79 8.56 -5.94
C THR A 16 14.26 7.61 -4.87
N ALA A 17 13.05 7.86 -4.35
CA ALA A 17 12.44 6.99 -3.34
C ALA A 17 12.12 5.58 -3.89
N LEU A 18 11.54 5.49 -5.09
CA LEU A 18 11.24 4.19 -5.71
C LEU A 18 12.50 3.39 -6.06
N ALA A 19 13.55 4.08 -6.52
CA ALA A 19 14.84 3.46 -6.84
C ALA A 19 15.55 2.84 -5.62
N SER A 20 15.12 3.15 -4.38
CA SER A 20 15.70 2.53 -3.20
C SER A 20 15.33 1.05 -3.04
N PHE A 21 14.31 0.58 -3.75
CA PHE A 21 13.84 -0.81 -3.68
C PHE A 21 13.40 -1.43 -5.00
N MET A 22 13.32 -0.64 -6.07
CA MET A 22 13.07 -1.12 -7.43
C MET A 22 14.33 -0.97 -8.29
N VAL A 23 14.74 -2.06 -8.95
CA VAL A 23 16.02 -2.13 -9.68
C VAL A 23 15.91 -1.64 -11.13
N ASP A 24 14.74 -1.78 -11.78
CA ASP A 24 14.56 -1.35 -13.17
C ASP A 24 14.30 0.16 -13.24
N ILE A 25 15.27 0.89 -13.78
CA ILE A 25 15.23 2.36 -13.90
C ILE A 25 14.07 2.83 -14.79
N ARG A 26 13.80 2.14 -15.91
CA ARG A 26 12.73 2.54 -16.84
C ARG A 26 11.37 2.33 -16.20
N LEU A 27 11.23 1.23 -15.44
CA LEU A 27 10.05 0.99 -14.61
C LEU A 27 9.87 2.09 -13.57
N VAL A 28 10.94 2.47 -12.86
CA VAL A 28 10.91 3.53 -11.83
C VAL A 28 10.45 4.87 -12.41
N GLU A 29 11.00 5.28 -13.56
CA GLU A 29 10.63 6.55 -14.19
C GLU A 29 9.16 6.61 -14.57
N ALA A 30 8.68 5.58 -15.27
CA ALA A 30 7.30 5.48 -15.73
C ALA A 30 6.31 5.32 -14.56
N LEU A 31 6.66 4.51 -13.55
CA LEU A 31 5.84 4.31 -12.37
C LEU A 31 5.72 5.59 -11.53
N ALA A 32 6.81 6.36 -11.36
CA ALA A 32 6.76 7.63 -10.65
C ALA A 32 5.74 8.60 -11.28
N GLU A 33 5.71 8.69 -12.62
CA GLU A 33 4.75 9.54 -13.32
C GLU A 33 3.31 9.09 -13.08
N VAL A 34 3.05 7.80 -13.21
CA VAL A 34 1.72 7.21 -13.00
C VAL A 34 1.26 7.39 -11.55
N LEU A 35 2.14 7.17 -10.56
CA LEU A 35 1.82 7.34 -9.15
C LEU A 35 1.58 8.80 -8.79
N HIS A 36 2.40 9.73 -9.28
CA HIS A 36 2.14 11.16 -9.09
C HIS A 36 0.76 11.54 -9.64
N ARG A 37 0.42 11.06 -10.84
CA ARG A 37 -0.89 11.29 -11.44
C ARG A 37 -2.04 10.71 -10.61
N ALA A 38 -1.87 9.49 -10.11
CA ALA A 38 -2.83 8.84 -9.25
C ALA A 38 -2.96 9.55 -7.89
N TYR A 39 -1.87 10.09 -7.35
CA TYR A 39 -1.86 10.87 -6.11
C TYR A 39 -2.70 12.16 -6.23
N GLU A 40 -2.56 12.89 -7.34
CA GLU A 40 -3.35 14.10 -7.62
C GLU A 40 -4.87 13.82 -7.65
N LYS A 41 -5.26 12.67 -8.21
CA LYS A 41 -6.67 12.33 -8.50
C LYS A 41 -7.31 11.31 -7.56
N GLY A 42 -6.50 10.65 -6.72
CA GLY A 42 -6.86 9.43 -5.99
C GLY A 42 -6.98 8.17 -6.85
N ARG A 43 -6.87 8.28 -8.18
CA ARG A 43 -7.06 7.19 -9.15
C ARG A 43 -6.43 7.51 -10.51
N VAL A 44 -6.23 6.48 -11.32
CA VAL A 44 -5.90 6.57 -12.75
C VAL A 44 -6.73 5.59 -13.55
N SER A 45 -7.06 5.94 -14.79
CA SER A 45 -7.64 5.02 -15.76
C SER A 45 -6.57 4.33 -16.60
N TYR A 46 -6.89 3.16 -17.17
CA TYR A 46 -6.01 2.49 -18.13
C TYR A 46 -5.61 3.41 -19.29
N GLN A 47 -6.56 4.19 -19.83
CA GLN A 47 -6.31 5.10 -20.94
C GLN A 47 -5.35 6.24 -20.55
N GLU A 48 -5.46 6.77 -19.34
CA GLU A 48 -4.49 7.77 -18.85
C GLU A 48 -3.09 7.20 -18.77
N VAL A 49 -2.93 5.99 -18.21
CA VAL A 49 -1.63 5.33 -18.14
C VAL A 49 -1.09 5.05 -19.55
N GLN A 50 -1.92 4.54 -20.46
CA GLN A 50 -1.54 4.30 -21.85
C GLN A 50 -1.09 5.57 -22.56
N ASN A 51 -1.76 6.70 -22.32
CA ASN A 51 -1.35 7.98 -22.90
C ASN A 51 -0.03 8.52 -22.33
N MET A 52 0.32 8.13 -21.09
CA MET A 52 1.56 8.56 -20.43
C MET A 52 2.76 7.69 -20.82
N VAL A 53 2.60 6.36 -20.86
CA VAL A 53 3.74 5.42 -20.99
C VAL A 53 3.64 4.52 -22.21
N GLY A 54 2.63 4.72 -23.08
CA GLY A 54 2.49 4.01 -24.34
C GLY A 54 2.37 2.50 -24.18
N ALA A 55 3.21 1.77 -24.92
CA ALA A 55 3.22 0.30 -24.93
C ALA A 55 3.53 -0.34 -23.56
N ASN A 56 4.19 0.40 -22.66
CA ASN A 56 4.58 -0.11 -21.34
C ASN A 56 3.42 -0.11 -20.33
N ALA A 57 2.24 0.42 -20.68
CA ALA A 57 1.15 0.62 -19.73
C ALA A 57 0.74 -0.65 -18.96
N VAL A 58 0.74 -1.79 -19.66
CA VAL A 58 0.44 -3.09 -19.05
C VAL A 58 1.47 -3.45 -17.99
N ASP A 59 2.77 -3.38 -18.33
CA ASP A 59 3.86 -3.71 -17.42
C ASP A 59 3.88 -2.79 -16.19
N ILE A 60 3.65 -1.49 -16.38
CA ILE A 60 3.57 -0.52 -15.27
C ILE A 60 2.40 -0.84 -14.34
N LEU A 61 1.22 -1.16 -14.89
CA LEU A 61 0.04 -1.49 -14.08
C LEU A 61 0.19 -2.85 -13.38
N MET A 62 0.84 -3.82 -14.01
CA MET A 62 1.18 -5.09 -13.38
C MET A 62 2.12 -4.87 -12.19
N ALA A 63 3.20 -4.12 -12.36
CA ALA A 63 4.14 -3.80 -11.29
C ALA A 63 3.46 -3.00 -10.16
N ALA A 64 2.65 -1.99 -10.51
CA ALA A 64 1.90 -1.21 -9.53
C ALA A 64 0.92 -2.07 -8.71
N TYR A 65 0.30 -3.09 -9.33
CA TYR A 65 -0.58 -4.02 -8.63
C TYR A 65 0.17 -5.06 -7.81
N GLU A 66 1.30 -5.57 -8.30
CA GLU A 66 2.15 -6.50 -7.55
C GLU A 66 2.56 -5.89 -6.22
N TRP A 67 3.05 -4.64 -6.25
CA TRP A 67 3.41 -3.85 -5.08
C TRP A 67 2.22 -3.26 -4.32
N LYS A 68 0.98 -3.47 -4.78
CA LYS A 68 -0.24 -2.90 -4.18
C LYS A 68 -0.21 -1.37 -4.07
N LEU A 69 0.53 -0.71 -4.96
CA LEU A 69 0.58 0.74 -5.12
C LEU A 69 -0.70 1.27 -5.77
N LEU A 70 -1.24 0.49 -6.71
CA LEU A 70 -2.52 0.75 -7.36
C LEU A 70 -3.34 -0.55 -7.38
N ILE A 71 -4.62 -0.43 -7.04
CA ILE A 71 -5.54 -1.56 -6.91
C ILE A 71 -6.69 -1.37 -7.90
N PRO A 72 -7.04 -2.38 -8.72
CA PRO A 72 -8.21 -2.28 -9.60
C PRO A 72 -9.48 -1.93 -8.82
N ALA A 73 -10.28 -1.00 -9.35
CA ALA A 73 -11.57 -0.67 -8.76
C ALA A 73 -12.55 -1.84 -8.93
N THR A 74 -12.52 -2.47 -10.11
CA THR A 74 -13.36 -3.61 -10.50
C THR A 74 -13.02 -4.86 -9.69
N SER A 75 -14.04 -5.52 -9.15
CA SER A 75 -13.88 -6.81 -8.45
C SER A 75 -14.92 -7.83 -8.89
N ALA A 76 -14.54 -9.11 -8.85
CA ALA A 76 -15.39 -10.22 -9.28
C ALA A 76 -16.63 -10.42 -8.40
N ARG A 77 -16.51 -10.08 -7.11
CA ARG A 77 -17.54 -10.31 -6.08
C ARG A 77 -18.06 -9.03 -5.43
N GLY A 78 -17.70 -7.86 -5.97
CA GLY A 78 -18.04 -6.57 -5.36
C GLY A 78 -17.27 -6.27 -4.05
N THR A 79 -16.30 -7.11 -3.68
CA THR A 79 -15.49 -6.95 -2.46
C THR A 79 -14.35 -5.96 -2.67
N GLN A 80 -13.77 -5.49 -1.56
CA GLN A 80 -12.55 -4.67 -1.54
C GLN A 80 -11.28 -5.50 -1.37
N ASP A 81 -11.42 -6.83 -1.26
CA ASP A 81 -10.30 -7.73 -1.04
C ASP A 81 -9.45 -7.84 -2.31
N TRP A 82 -8.12 -7.79 -2.16
CA TRP A 82 -7.18 -7.75 -3.29
C TRP A 82 -7.29 -8.98 -4.19
N GLU A 83 -7.47 -10.17 -3.63
CA GLU A 83 -7.62 -11.40 -4.41
C GLU A 83 -8.83 -11.42 -5.36
N ASP A 84 -9.83 -10.58 -5.10
CA ASP A 84 -11.05 -10.47 -5.90
C ASP A 84 -10.97 -9.37 -6.95
N LYS A 85 -9.89 -8.57 -6.93
CA LYS A 85 -9.70 -7.50 -7.89
C LYS A 85 -9.34 -8.06 -9.25
N LEU A 86 -10.00 -7.52 -10.27
CA LEU A 86 -9.83 -7.96 -11.64
C LEU A 86 -8.85 -7.01 -12.33
N LEU A 87 -7.59 -7.42 -12.41
CA LEU A 87 -6.56 -6.69 -13.15
C LEU A 87 -6.82 -6.80 -14.65
N ARG A 88 -7.36 -5.73 -15.26
CA ARG A 88 -7.78 -5.68 -16.66
C ARG A 88 -7.23 -4.45 -17.36
N PHE A 89 -6.67 -4.66 -18.56
CA PHE A 89 -6.01 -3.61 -19.34
C PHE A 89 -6.88 -3.13 -20.49
N SER A 90 -8.09 -2.66 -20.16
CA SER A 90 -9.09 -2.26 -21.15
C SER A 90 -9.57 -0.81 -20.93
N PRO A 91 -10.02 -0.12 -21.98
CA PRO A 91 -10.64 1.20 -21.84
C PRO A 91 -11.78 1.17 -20.80
N GLY A 92 -11.84 2.20 -19.96
CA GLY A 92 -12.82 2.31 -18.87
C GLY A 92 -12.38 1.68 -17.54
N GLU A 93 -11.36 0.82 -17.53
CA GLU A 93 -10.82 0.28 -16.28
C GLU A 93 -10.10 1.37 -15.48
N THR A 94 -10.30 1.34 -14.15
CA THR A 94 -9.73 2.32 -13.24
C THR A 94 -9.03 1.64 -12.07
N TYR A 95 -8.01 2.32 -11.57
CA TYR A 95 -7.11 1.86 -10.53
C TYR A 95 -7.06 2.91 -9.43
N LEU A 96 -7.29 2.47 -8.20
CA LEU A 96 -7.36 3.30 -7.01
C LEU A 96 -6.03 3.23 -6.27
N MET A 97 -5.59 4.38 -5.75
CA MET A 97 -4.44 4.43 -4.86
C MET A 97 -4.90 4.22 -3.41
N PRO A 98 -4.43 3.18 -2.70
CA PRO A 98 -4.73 3.00 -1.28
C PRO A 98 -4.31 4.20 -0.44
N SER A 99 -5.01 4.47 0.67
CA SER A 99 -4.73 5.63 1.53
C SER A 99 -3.29 5.65 2.03
N VAL A 100 -2.78 4.51 2.52
CA VAL A 100 -1.39 4.40 2.98
C VAL A 100 -0.37 4.68 1.87
N VAL A 101 -0.67 4.24 0.64
CA VAL A 101 0.17 4.51 -0.54
C VAL A 101 0.13 5.99 -0.92
N ARG A 102 -1.03 6.63 -0.79
CA ARG A 102 -1.16 8.07 -1.03
C ARG A 102 -0.24 8.88 -0.09
N HIS A 103 -0.16 8.48 1.17
CA HIS A 103 0.74 9.09 2.14
C HIS A 103 2.22 8.75 1.87
N LEU A 104 2.53 7.54 1.39
CA LEU A 104 3.87 7.16 0.93
C LEU A 104 4.33 8.06 -0.22
N VAL A 105 3.52 8.20 -1.28
CA VAL A 105 3.83 9.04 -2.44
C VAL A 105 4.01 10.50 -2.02
N ARG A 106 3.10 11.06 -1.23
CA ARG A 106 3.23 12.44 -0.72
C ARG A 106 4.55 12.65 0.04
N THR A 107 4.91 11.69 0.88
CA THR A 107 6.11 11.78 1.71
C THR A 107 7.36 11.66 0.84
N ALA A 108 7.38 10.71 -0.08
CA ALA A 108 8.46 10.52 -1.05
C ALA A 108 8.67 11.74 -1.94
N GLU A 109 7.61 12.38 -2.42
CA GLU A 109 7.70 13.64 -3.18
C GLU A 109 8.31 14.79 -2.36
N ALA A 110 8.13 14.79 -1.04
CA ALA A 110 8.63 15.83 -0.15
C ALA A 110 10.05 15.55 0.38
N THR A 111 10.44 14.29 0.57
CA THR A 111 11.68 13.89 1.26
C THR A 111 12.65 13.09 0.40
N SER A 112 12.23 12.67 -0.80
CA SER A 112 12.96 11.72 -1.65
C SER A 112 13.21 10.35 -1.00
N ARG A 113 12.54 10.03 0.11
CA ARG A 113 12.67 8.77 0.84
C ARG A 113 11.35 8.00 0.83
N TRP A 114 11.44 6.68 0.71
CA TRP A 114 10.29 5.81 0.91
C TRP A 114 10.14 5.53 2.40
N GLU A 115 9.19 6.20 3.08
CA GLU A 115 9.07 6.17 4.55
C GLU A 115 7.77 5.50 5.06
N PRO A 116 7.67 4.14 5.10
CA PRO A 116 6.48 3.42 5.54
C PRO A 116 5.91 3.81 6.89
N ALA A 117 6.75 3.95 7.92
CA ALA A 117 6.29 4.25 9.27
C ALA A 117 5.56 5.61 9.32
N ARG A 118 6.15 6.62 8.65
CA ARG A 118 5.58 7.97 8.56
C ARG A 118 4.27 7.99 7.77
N ALA A 119 4.19 7.24 6.69
CA ALA A 119 2.98 7.15 5.89
C ALA A 119 1.84 6.44 6.64
N LEU A 120 2.17 5.41 7.42
CA LEU A 120 1.21 4.70 8.27
C LEU A 120 0.64 5.61 9.35
N ILE A 121 1.50 6.35 10.08
CA ILE A 121 1.07 7.37 11.06
C ILE A 121 0.09 8.35 10.42
N ALA A 122 0.46 8.89 9.24
CA ALA A 122 -0.39 9.87 8.56
C ALA A 122 -1.74 9.28 8.12
N ALA A 123 -1.77 8.03 7.66
CA ALA A 123 -2.99 7.35 7.24
C ALA A 123 -3.92 7.08 8.42
N PHE A 124 -3.38 6.65 9.57
CA PHE A 124 -4.15 6.38 10.79
C PHE A 124 -4.64 7.66 11.47
N ALA A 125 -3.81 8.69 11.53
CA ALA A 125 -4.22 10.01 12.03
C ALA A 125 -5.39 10.58 11.22
N ALA A 126 -5.40 10.38 9.90
CA ALA A 126 -6.51 10.80 9.03
C ALA A 126 -7.82 10.02 9.29
N MET A 127 -7.75 8.83 9.90
CA MET A 127 -8.92 8.05 10.34
C MET A 127 -9.35 8.39 11.78
N GLY A 128 -8.60 9.25 12.48
CA GLY A 128 -8.90 9.65 13.86
C GLY A 128 -8.27 8.77 14.93
N GLU A 129 -7.35 7.87 14.58
CA GLU A 129 -6.60 7.09 15.58
C GLU A 129 -5.66 8.02 16.36
N VAL A 130 -5.61 7.80 17.67
CA VAL A 130 -4.85 8.59 18.65
C VAL A 130 -3.60 7.86 19.15
N GLU A 131 -3.55 6.53 19.05
CA GLU A 131 -2.43 5.69 19.51
C GLU A 131 -1.44 5.38 18.37
N LEU A 132 -0.97 6.42 17.68
CA LEU A 132 -0.19 6.32 16.45
C LEU A 132 1.15 5.56 16.62
N ASP A 133 1.84 5.77 17.75
CA ASP A 133 3.09 5.06 18.03
C ASP A 133 2.84 3.55 18.15
N ALA A 134 1.76 3.17 18.84
CA ALA A 134 1.40 1.77 19.03
C ALA A 134 1.03 1.09 17.70
N VAL A 135 0.40 1.82 16.77
CA VAL A 135 0.12 1.35 15.41
C VAL A 135 1.40 1.04 14.63
N THR A 136 2.42 1.90 14.70
CA THR A 136 3.69 1.63 14.00
C THR A 136 4.40 0.40 14.56
N VAL A 137 4.39 0.23 15.89
CA VAL A 137 4.96 -0.96 16.54
C VAL A 137 4.17 -2.22 16.18
N LEU A 138 2.84 -2.13 16.11
CA LEU A 138 1.97 -3.22 15.66
C LEU A 138 2.35 -3.67 14.24
N VAL A 139 2.41 -2.74 13.28
CA VAL A 139 2.73 -3.08 11.89
C VAL A 139 4.16 -3.59 11.75
N ARG A 140 5.14 -3.04 12.49
CA ARG A 140 6.51 -3.59 12.54
C ARG A 140 6.47 -5.06 12.95
N ARG A 141 5.83 -5.39 14.08
CA ARG A 141 5.75 -6.77 14.58
C ARG A 141 4.97 -7.69 13.64
N MET A 142 3.96 -7.16 12.93
CA MET A 142 3.26 -7.91 11.89
C MET A 142 4.21 -8.26 10.74
N VAL A 143 5.03 -7.31 10.27
CA VAL A 143 6.04 -7.54 9.23
C VAL A 143 7.09 -8.55 9.69
N GLU A 144 7.59 -8.44 10.92
CA GLU A 144 8.56 -9.39 11.51
C GLU A 144 8.01 -10.82 11.61
N GLN A 145 6.72 -10.97 11.90
CA GLN A 145 6.04 -12.27 12.01
C GLN A 145 5.48 -12.79 10.68
N ALA A 146 5.46 -11.96 9.65
CA ALA A 146 4.86 -12.31 8.37
C ALA A 146 5.65 -13.42 7.69
N ARG A 147 4.94 -14.39 7.13
CA ARG A 147 5.52 -15.40 6.24
C ARG A 147 4.90 -15.24 4.86
N TYR A 148 5.71 -15.01 3.83
CA TYR A 148 5.24 -14.76 2.47
C TYR A 148 4.18 -13.63 2.43
N LEU A 149 4.49 -12.51 3.08
CA LEU A 149 3.62 -11.34 3.23
C LEU A 149 2.31 -11.60 3.97
N GLN A 150 2.17 -12.72 4.70
CA GLN A 150 0.93 -13.08 5.36
C GLN A 150 1.06 -13.14 6.87
N VAL A 151 -0.01 -12.71 7.52
CA VAL A 151 -0.25 -12.85 8.97
C VAL A 151 -1.67 -13.35 9.22
N ASP A 152 -1.86 -14.13 10.28
CA ASP A 152 -3.19 -14.56 10.72
C ASP A 152 -3.75 -13.69 11.85
N GLY A 153 -5.06 -13.74 12.03
CA GLY A 153 -5.77 -12.94 13.03
C GLY A 153 -5.35 -13.21 14.48
N ARG A 154 -4.77 -14.38 14.79
CA ARG A 154 -4.25 -14.68 16.14
C ARG A 154 -2.91 -13.98 16.35
N GLN A 155 -2.05 -13.96 15.33
CA GLN A 155 -0.79 -13.21 15.39
C GLN A 155 -1.07 -11.72 15.64
N ILE A 156 -1.99 -11.12 14.89
CA ILE A 156 -2.37 -9.72 15.07
C ILE A 156 -2.91 -9.47 16.49
N ARG A 157 -3.85 -10.31 16.96
CA ARG A 157 -4.42 -10.19 18.31
C ARG A 157 -3.37 -10.35 19.41
N GLY A 158 -2.49 -11.32 19.30
CA GLY A 158 -1.40 -11.53 20.27
C GLY A 158 -0.43 -10.34 20.30
N ILE A 159 -0.14 -9.71 19.16
CA ILE A 159 0.63 -8.47 19.13
C ILE A 159 -0.14 -7.35 19.85
N CYS A 160 -1.42 -7.13 19.53
CA CYS A 160 -2.24 -6.13 20.20
C CYS A 160 -2.29 -6.33 21.72
N GLU A 161 -2.51 -7.56 22.19
CA GLU A 161 -2.50 -7.91 23.62
C GLU A 161 -1.15 -7.54 24.27
N SER A 162 -0.04 -7.87 23.63
CA SER A 162 1.31 -7.53 24.12
C SER A 162 1.62 -6.03 24.15
N LEU A 163 0.83 -5.21 23.46
CA LEU A 163 0.93 -3.75 23.43
C LEU A 163 -0.13 -3.07 24.31
N GLY A 164 -0.97 -3.83 25.02
CA GLY A 164 -2.09 -3.28 25.81
C GLY A 164 -3.30 -2.87 24.97
N LEU A 165 -3.37 -3.27 23.69
CA LEU A 165 -4.40 -2.92 22.71
C LEU A 165 -5.41 -4.06 22.47
N GLY A 166 -5.48 -5.05 23.36
CA GLY A 166 -6.29 -6.27 23.17
C GLY A 166 -7.75 -5.97 22.81
N ASP A 167 -8.36 -5.04 23.54
CA ASP A 167 -9.76 -4.63 23.35
C ASP A 167 -9.99 -3.88 22.02
N LYS A 168 -8.94 -3.28 21.45
CA LYS A 168 -8.97 -2.54 20.18
C LYS A 168 -8.60 -3.37 18.96
N ALA A 169 -8.18 -4.63 19.14
CA ALA A 169 -7.65 -5.45 18.04
C ALA A 169 -8.61 -5.54 16.83
N GLY A 170 -9.92 -5.63 17.07
CA GLY A 170 -10.92 -5.64 15.99
C GLY A 170 -10.98 -4.32 15.21
N ALA A 171 -10.91 -3.18 15.89
CA ALA A 171 -10.91 -1.85 15.27
C ALA A 171 -9.62 -1.62 14.45
N LEU A 172 -8.46 -1.93 15.04
CA LEU A 172 -7.16 -1.82 14.35
C LEU A 172 -7.09 -2.70 13.10
N ILE A 173 -7.64 -3.92 13.15
CA ILE A 173 -7.75 -4.78 11.95
C ILE A 173 -8.61 -4.09 10.87
N ALA A 174 -9.72 -3.45 11.25
CA ALA A 174 -10.57 -2.75 10.29
C ALA A 174 -9.86 -1.53 9.68
N GLU A 175 -9.10 -0.77 10.46
CA GLU A 175 -8.34 0.40 10.01
C GLU A 175 -7.14 0.02 9.13
N LEU A 176 -6.41 -1.04 9.48
CA LEU A 176 -5.36 -1.61 8.63
C LEU A 176 -5.90 -2.02 7.25
N LYS A 177 -7.11 -2.58 7.21
CA LYS A 177 -7.79 -2.88 5.94
C LYS A 177 -8.23 -1.61 5.22
N ALA A 178 -8.88 -0.69 5.92
CA ALA A 178 -9.43 0.53 5.33
C ALA A 178 -8.35 1.44 4.74
N SER A 179 -7.18 1.51 5.39
CA SER A 179 -6.02 2.23 4.89
C SER A 179 -5.34 1.57 3.68
N GLY A 180 -5.62 0.28 3.45
CA GLY A 180 -4.95 -0.55 2.46
C GLY A 180 -3.54 -0.99 2.87
N ALA A 181 -3.25 -1.01 4.17
CA ALA A 181 -2.04 -1.61 4.72
C ALA A 181 -2.08 -3.14 4.63
N MET A 182 -3.28 -3.73 4.60
CA MET A 182 -3.47 -5.17 4.36
C MET A 182 -4.82 -5.47 3.71
N SER A 183 -4.97 -6.70 3.21
CA SER A 183 -6.24 -7.24 2.70
C SER A 183 -6.48 -8.66 3.22
N PRO A 184 -7.74 -9.05 3.50
CA PRO A 184 -8.09 -10.45 3.70
C PRO A 184 -7.72 -11.32 2.49
N ARG A 185 -7.41 -12.59 2.75
CA ARG A 185 -7.27 -13.65 1.73
C ARG A 185 -8.38 -14.70 1.88
N LEU A 186 -9.57 -14.42 1.34
CA LEU A 186 -10.76 -15.26 1.52
C LEU A 186 -10.70 -16.58 0.72
N GLY A 187 -9.97 -16.63 -0.40
CA GLY A 187 -9.74 -17.82 -1.22
C GLY A 187 -8.83 -18.85 -0.55
N SER A 188 -8.19 -18.47 0.56
CA SER A 188 -7.29 -19.33 1.33
C SER A 188 -8.01 -20.12 2.44
N VAL A 189 -9.19 -20.67 2.16
CA VAL A 189 -10.01 -21.41 3.16
C VAL A 189 -9.18 -22.47 3.89
N GLY A 190 -8.31 -23.21 3.19
CA GLY A 190 -7.40 -24.17 3.83
C GLY A 190 -6.37 -23.55 4.78
N ALA A 191 -5.84 -22.37 4.46
CA ALA A 191 -4.92 -21.63 5.33
C ALA A 191 -5.65 -21.08 6.56
N ALA A 192 -6.85 -20.52 6.37
CA ALA A 192 -7.68 -20.01 7.46
C ALA A 192 -8.13 -21.12 8.42
N LEU A 193 -8.50 -22.29 7.89
CA LEU A 193 -8.84 -23.47 8.70
C LEU A 193 -7.63 -24.00 9.48
N LYS A 194 -6.45 -24.10 8.83
CA LYS A 194 -5.20 -24.50 9.50
C LYS A 194 -4.82 -23.51 10.61
N ALA A 195 -4.99 -22.22 10.35
CA ALA A 195 -4.75 -21.15 11.32
C ALA A 195 -5.90 -21.02 12.34
N LYS A 196 -7.07 -21.63 12.12
CA LYS A 196 -8.29 -21.37 12.90
C LYS A 196 -8.57 -19.86 13.06
N ALA A 197 -8.22 -19.06 12.07
CA ALA A 197 -8.32 -17.61 12.07
C ALA A 197 -8.27 -17.04 10.64
N PRO A 198 -8.81 -15.84 10.40
CA PRO A 198 -8.66 -15.16 9.11
C PRO A 198 -7.17 -14.91 8.79
N VAL A 199 -6.82 -15.01 7.51
CA VAL A 199 -5.48 -14.71 6.99
C VAL A 199 -5.53 -13.41 6.19
N TYR A 200 -4.49 -12.60 6.36
CA TYR A 200 -4.34 -11.30 5.71
C TYR A 200 -3.03 -11.26 4.93
N GLU A 201 -3.05 -10.62 3.77
CA GLU A 201 -1.87 -10.21 2.99
C GLU A 201 -1.51 -8.77 3.36
N LEU A 202 -0.24 -8.54 3.70
CA LEU A 202 0.31 -7.21 3.97
C LEU A 202 0.67 -6.50 2.65
N ASN A 203 0.53 -5.18 2.63
CA ASN A 203 0.98 -4.36 1.51
C ASN A 203 2.52 -4.43 1.40
N PRO A 204 3.09 -4.90 0.27
CA PRO A 204 4.54 -5.04 0.10
C PRO A 204 5.32 -3.74 0.33
N CYS A 205 4.73 -2.59 0.02
CA CYS A 205 5.35 -1.29 0.20
C CYS A 205 5.68 -0.94 1.65
N LEU A 206 5.08 -1.64 2.62
CA LEU A 206 5.36 -1.44 4.04
C LEU A 206 6.61 -2.19 4.52
N LEU A 207 7.18 -3.08 3.70
CA LEU A 207 8.34 -3.89 4.05
C LEU A 207 9.67 -3.32 3.54
N VAL A 208 9.62 -2.27 2.72
CA VAL A 208 10.78 -1.71 1.99
C VAL A 208 11.90 -1.21 2.91
N SER A 209 11.58 -0.82 4.16
CA SER A 209 12.58 -0.42 5.14
C SER A 209 12.15 -0.81 6.55
N THR A 210 12.41 -2.05 6.95
CA THR A 210 12.16 -2.50 8.32
C THR A 210 13.03 -1.75 9.35
N GLU A 211 14.15 -1.14 8.91
CA GLU A 211 15.01 -0.31 9.75
C GLU A 211 14.34 0.99 10.26
N GLU A 212 13.36 1.54 9.54
CA GLU A 212 12.68 2.78 9.96
C GLU A 212 11.81 2.61 11.19
N PHE A 213 11.34 1.39 11.45
CA PHE A 213 10.58 1.11 12.65
C PHE A 213 11.48 0.93 13.89
N ASN A 214 12.80 1.09 13.78
CA ASN A 214 13.75 0.92 14.90
C ASN A 214 14.01 2.20 15.71
N HIS A 215 13.41 3.33 15.33
CA HIS A 215 13.55 4.57 16.10
C HIS A 215 12.21 4.96 16.74
N PRO A 216 12.15 5.01 18.09
CA PRO A 216 10.97 5.46 18.84
C PRO A 216 10.72 6.96 18.70
#